data_AF-A0A844Q0L0-F1
#
_entry.id   AF-A0A844Q0L0-F1
#
_cell.length_a   1.000
_cell.length_b   1.000
_cell.length_c   1.000
_cell.angle_alpha   90.00
_cell.angle_beta   90.00
_cell.angle_gamma   90.00
#
_symmetry.space_group_name_H-M   'P 1'
#
loop_
_entity.id
_entity.type
_entity.pdbx_description
1 polymer ?
#
loop_
_entity_poly.entity_id
_entity_poly.type
_entity_poly.pdbx_seq_one_letter_code
_entity_poly.pdbx_strand_id
1 'polypeptide(L)'
;CLEGGDMDIAYLSEIDPTWVDSSLTTILNPEAILFANPIAQGACAADAMASAFHMPLDILFWCAGSQGSMYPFSGWVSNESSPLQSSLLVSERMAYKLHRQGQIMESIGKDKAVCYEYPSPIIPKERWRYQMVNMYPDSG
;
A
#
# COMPACT_ATOMS: atom_id res chain seq x y z
N CYS A 1 1.03 17.31 13.39
CA CYS A 1 0.72 16.76 14.71
C CYS A 1 1.97 16.11 15.23
N LEU A 2 2.36 16.37 16.48
CA LEU A 2 3.49 15.68 17.10
C LEU A 2 2.91 14.46 17.81
N GLU A 3 3.24 13.27 17.32
CA GLU A 3 2.90 12.05 18.02
C GLU A 3 3.88 11.90 19.19
N GLY A 4 3.35 11.93 20.41
CA GLY A 4 4.13 11.82 21.65
C GLY A 4 4.29 10.38 22.13
N GLY A 5 3.95 9.40 21.28
CA GLY A 5 4.00 7.98 21.57
C GLY A 5 5.43 7.42 21.57
N ASP A 6 5.56 6.21 22.13
CA ASP A 6 6.77 5.41 22.01
C ASP A 6 6.92 4.87 20.58
N MET A 7 8.12 4.42 20.19
CA MET A 7 8.33 3.79 18.90
C MET A 7 7.60 2.45 18.85
N ASP A 8 6.44 2.42 18.19
CA ASP A 8 5.70 1.17 18.00
C ASP A 8 6.38 0.30 16.92
N ILE A 9 7.01 -0.81 17.36
CA ILE A 9 7.40 -1.91 16.46
C ILE A 9 6.11 -2.67 16.11
N ALA A 10 5.33 -2.09 15.20
CA ALA A 10 3.96 -2.51 14.98
C ALA A 10 3.86 -3.85 14.21
N TYR A 11 4.87 -4.21 13.41
CA TYR A 11 4.73 -5.37 12.52
C TYR A 11 6.03 -6.03 12.08
N LEU A 12 6.03 -7.37 12.11
CA LEU A 12 7.09 -8.22 11.58
C LEU A 12 6.51 -9.10 10.46
N SER A 13 7.02 -8.94 9.25
CA SER A 13 6.55 -9.68 8.07
C SER A 13 6.86 -11.17 8.12
N GLU A 14 7.89 -11.59 8.87
CA GLU A 14 8.32 -12.98 8.99
C GLU A 14 7.36 -13.86 9.81
N ILE A 15 6.72 -13.28 10.82
CA ILE A 15 5.81 -14.00 11.72
C ILE A 15 4.37 -14.00 11.22
N ASP A 16 4.06 -13.16 10.23
CA ASP A 16 2.70 -13.07 9.70
C ASP A 16 2.49 -14.09 8.56
N PRO A 17 1.71 -15.15 8.79
CA PRO A 17 1.45 -16.16 7.77
C PRO A 17 0.70 -15.60 6.56
N THR A 18 -0.06 -14.52 6.74
CA THR A 18 -0.79 -13.89 5.63
C THR A 18 0.14 -13.10 4.71
N TRP A 19 1.31 -12.65 5.18
CA TRP A 19 2.30 -12.00 4.33
C TRP A 19 3.00 -12.98 3.38
N VAL A 20 3.26 -14.19 3.87
CA VAL A 20 3.96 -15.25 3.14
C VAL A 20 3.03 -15.95 2.13
N ASP A 21 1.76 -16.17 2.50
CA ASP A 21 0.81 -16.92 1.68
C ASP A 21 -0.27 -16.02 1.05
N SER A 22 -0.23 -15.92 -0.28
CA SER A 22 -1.19 -15.15 -1.08
C SER A 22 -2.59 -15.77 -1.10
N SER A 23 -2.71 -17.08 -0.87
CA SER A 23 -4.02 -17.75 -0.81
C SER A 23 -4.77 -17.35 0.47
N LEU A 24 -4.05 -17.28 1.59
CA LEU A 24 -4.61 -16.92 2.88
C LEU A 24 -5.08 -15.45 2.90
N THR A 25 -4.33 -14.53 2.29
CA THR A 25 -4.75 -13.13 2.13
C THR A 25 -5.96 -12.95 1.23
N THR A 26 -6.10 -13.79 0.21
CA THR A 26 -7.28 -13.76 -0.68
C THR A 26 -8.53 -14.24 0.05
N ILE A 27 -8.40 -15.20 0.96
CA ILE A 27 -9.51 -15.66 1.82
C ILE A 27 -9.94 -14.56 2.80
N LEU A 28 -8.98 -13.86 3.42
CA LEU A 28 -9.27 -12.75 4.34
C LEU A 28 -9.87 -11.52 3.64
N ASN A 29 -9.49 -11.28 2.40
CA ASN A 29 -9.93 -10.12 1.62
C ASN A 29 -10.67 -10.57 0.36
N PRO A 30 -11.90 -11.12 0.49
CA PRO A 30 -12.64 -11.67 -0.64
C PRO A 30 -13.00 -10.60 -1.68
N GLU A 31 -13.00 -9.32 -1.29
CA GLU A 31 -13.16 -8.18 -2.20
C GLU A 31 -12.10 -8.14 -3.32
N ALA A 32 -10.93 -8.76 -3.12
CA ALA A 32 -9.89 -8.88 -4.14
C ALA A 32 -10.41 -9.56 -5.42
N ILE A 33 -11.40 -10.46 -5.31
CA ILE A 33 -12.00 -11.16 -6.45
C ILE A 33 -12.72 -10.17 -7.38
N LEU A 34 -13.32 -9.10 -6.84
CA LEU A 34 -14.00 -8.08 -7.64
C LEU A 34 -13.01 -7.28 -8.50
N PHE A 35 -11.78 -7.10 -8.01
CA PHE A 35 -10.73 -6.33 -8.68
C PHE A 35 -9.73 -7.18 -9.45
N ALA A 36 -9.91 -8.51 -9.46
CA ALA A 36 -9.12 -9.45 -10.25
C ALA A 36 -9.49 -9.46 -11.74
N ASN A 37 -10.46 -8.63 -12.17
CA ASN A 37 -10.88 -8.56 -13.57
C ASN A 37 -9.94 -7.64 -14.38
N PRO A 38 -9.79 -7.89 -15.70
CA PRO A 38 -8.91 -7.08 -16.55
C PRO A 38 -9.34 -5.61 -16.67
N ILE A 39 -10.63 -5.32 -16.42
CA ILE A 39 -11.17 -3.96 -16.46
C ILE A 39 -10.64 -3.14 -15.27
N ALA A 40 -10.66 -3.71 -14.05
CA ALA A 40 -10.14 -3.08 -12.85
C ALA A 40 -8.61 -2.98 -12.89
N GLN A 41 -7.93 -3.97 -13.46
CA GLN A 41 -6.49 -3.88 -13.71
C GLN A 41 -6.16 -2.81 -14.75
N GLY A 42 -6.99 -2.65 -15.78
CA GLY A 42 -6.89 -1.57 -16.76
C GLY A 42 -7.07 -0.19 -16.13
N ALA A 43 -7.89 -0.06 -15.08
CA ALA A 43 -8.08 1.20 -14.36
C ALA A 43 -6.77 1.69 -13.70
N CYS A 44 -5.84 0.80 -13.38
CA CYS A 44 -4.53 1.19 -12.82
C CYS A 44 -3.67 1.98 -13.82
N ALA A 45 -3.93 1.86 -15.12
CA ALA A 45 -3.29 2.73 -16.11
C ALA A 45 -3.69 4.21 -15.93
N ALA A 46 -4.95 4.47 -15.55
CA ALA A 46 -5.41 5.84 -15.26
C ALA A 46 -4.76 6.40 -13.99
N ASP A 47 -4.60 5.56 -12.96
CA ASP A 47 -3.88 5.92 -11.73
C ASP A 47 -2.39 6.18 -11.97
N ALA A 48 -1.76 5.41 -12.87
CA ALA A 48 -0.38 5.64 -13.29
C ALA A 48 -0.21 7.00 -14.01
N MET A 49 -1.16 7.36 -14.88
CA MET A 49 -1.14 8.67 -15.54
C MET A 49 -1.36 9.81 -14.54
N ALA A 50 -2.32 9.68 -13.63
CA ALA A 50 -2.61 10.70 -12.62
C ALA A 50 -1.42 10.93 -11.69
N SER A 51 -0.78 9.86 -11.22
CA SER A 51 0.42 9.93 -10.36
C SER A 51 1.64 10.47 -11.09
N ALA A 52 1.76 10.28 -12.41
CA ALA A 52 2.83 10.89 -13.21
C ALA A 52 2.71 12.41 -13.35
N PHE A 53 1.49 12.96 -13.40
CA PHE A 53 1.27 14.41 -13.55
C PHE A 53 1.10 15.14 -12.22
N HIS A 54 0.51 14.51 -11.20
CA HIS A 54 0.20 15.20 -9.96
C HIS A 54 0.27 14.29 -8.72
N MET A 55 -0.79 13.55 -8.45
CA MET A 55 -0.96 12.72 -7.26
C MET A 55 -1.76 11.46 -7.65
N PRO A 56 -1.51 10.32 -6.98
CA PRO A 56 -2.31 9.10 -7.19
C PRO A 56 -3.78 9.34 -6.80
N LEU A 57 -4.68 8.59 -7.44
CA LEU A 57 -6.12 8.70 -7.23
C LEU A 57 -6.58 7.78 -6.11
N ASP A 58 -6.93 8.34 -4.94
CA ASP A 58 -7.38 7.58 -3.77
C ASP A 58 -8.66 6.75 -4.02
N ILE A 59 -9.50 7.19 -4.97
CA ILE A 59 -10.72 6.46 -5.36
C ILE A 59 -10.38 5.08 -5.94
N LEU A 60 -9.23 4.95 -6.62
CA LEU A 60 -8.73 3.68 -7.15
C LEU A 60 -7.83 3.01 -6.11
N PHE A 61 -8.39 2.71 -4.94
CA PHE A 61 -7.67 2.16 -3.79
C PHE A 61 -7.01 0.79 -4.07
N TRP A 62 -7.52 0.05 -5.05
CA TRP A 62 -6.96 -1.25 -5.46
C TRP A 62 -5.75 -1.13 -6.41
N CYS A 63 -5.40 0.08 -6.85
CA CYS A 63 -4.31 0.33 -7.79
C CYS A 63 -3.12 1.03 -7.13
N ALA A 64 -1.92 0.52 -7.45
CA ALA A 64 -0.59 0.99 -7.06
C ALA A 64 0.07 1.79 -8.22
N GLY A 65 -0.69 2.62 -8.94
CA GLY A 65 -0.22 3.31 -10.14
C GLY A 65 0.40 2.36 -11.18
N SER A 66 1.60 2.70 -11.66
CA SER A 66 2.33 1.91 -12.67
C SER A 66 2.87 0.58 -12.14
N GLN A 67 2.83 0.36 -10.83
CA GLN A 67 3.39 -0.82 -10.18
C GLN A 67 2.40 -2.00 -10.21
N GLY A 68 1.11 -1.72 -10.43
CA GLY A 68 0.08 -2.73 -10.64
C GLY A 68 -1.03 -2.68 -9.60
N SER A 69 -1.49 -3.86 -9.17
CA SER A 69 -2.59 -4.01 -8.22
C SER A 69 -2.10 -4.15 -6.78
N MET A 70 -2.81 -3.50 -5.86
CA MET A 70 -2.61 -3.59 -4.41
C MET A 70 -2.96 -4.98 -3.86
N TYR A 71 -3.90 -5.67 -4.50
CA TYR A 71 -4.24 -7.05 -4.12
C TYR A 71 -3.36 -8.07 -4.87
N PRO A 72 -3.02 -9.20 -4.23
CA PRO A 72 -3.21 -9.53 -2.81
C PRO A 72 -2.24 -8.76 -1.88
N PHE A 73 -2.62 -8.52 -0.61
CA PHE A 73 -1.78 -7.88 0.41
C PHE A 73 -0.72 -8.83 1.00
N SER A 74 0.08 -9.42 0.11
CA SER A 74 1.19 -10.30 0.43
C SER A 74 2.49 -9.74 -0.13
N GLY A 75 3.61 -10.29 0.35
CA GLY A 75 4.95 -9.97 -0.16
C GLY A 75 5.24 -10.59 -1.54
N TRP A 76 4.29 -11.28 -2.16
CA TRP A 76 4.47 -11.97 -3.43
C TRP A 76 4.13 -11.07 -4.62
N VAL A 77 5.10 -10.88 -5.52
CA VAL A 77 4.95 -10.11 -6.76
C VAL A 77 5.18 -11.03 -7.95
N SER A 78 4.18 -11.18 -8.82
CA SER A 78 4.24 -12.08 -9.98
C SER A 78 4.83 -11.43 -11.24
N ASN A 79 4.75 -10.11 -11.36
CA ASN A 79 5.31 -9.33 -12.47
C ASN A 79 6.44 -8.43 -11.95
N GLU A 80 7.62 -9.00 -11.76
CA GLU A 80 8.82 -8.23 -11.43
C GLU A 80 9.45 -7.68 -12.72
N SER A 81 9.06 -6.46 -13.11
CA SER A 81 9.69 -5.73 -14.21
C SER A 81 11.01 -5.09 -13.79
N SER A 82 11.12 -4.68 -12.52
CA SER A 82 12.36 -4.19 -11.92
C SER A 82 12.33 -4.36 -10.39
N PRO A 83 13.49 -4.55 -9.74
CA PRO A 83 13.56 -4.66 -8.28
C PRO A 83 13.09 -3.37 -7.57
N LEU A 84 13.21 -2.23 -8.25
CA LEU A 84 12.72 -0.94 -7.76
C LEU A 84 11.18 -0.90 -7.75
N GLN A 85 10.54 -1.37 -8.81
CA GLN A 85 9.07 -1.41 -8.84
C GLN A 85 8.51 -2.50 -7.92
N SER A 86 9.17 -3.65 -7.80
CA SER A 86 8.70 -4.70 -6.89
C SER A 86 8.81 -4.28 -5.42
N SER A 87 9.92 -3.66 -5.02
CA SER A 87 10.11 -3.15 -3.65
C SER A 87 9.10 -2.06 -3.29
N LEU A 88 8.87 -1.10 -4.20
CA LEU A 88 7.86 -0.06 -4.00
C LEU A 88 6.45 -0.67 -3.87
N LEU A 89 6.09 -1.66 -4.70
CA LEU A 89 4.76 -2.27 -4.70
C LEU A 89 4.51 -3.00 -3.38
N VAL A 90 5.50 -3.77 -2.93
CA VAL A 90 5.41 -4.50 -1.66
C VAL A 90 5.29 -3.53 -0.49
N SER A 91 5.96 -2.38 -0.54
CA SER A 91 5.84 -1.34 0.51
C SER A 91 4.45 -0.68 0.53
N GLU A 92 3.83 -0.45 -0.64
CA GLU A 92 2.46 0.05 -0.75
C GLU A 92 1.44 -0.94 -0.21
N ARG A 93 1.60 -2.22 -0.56
CA ARG A 93 0.75 -3.31 -0.03
C ARG A 93 0.86 -3.44 1.49
N MET A 94 2.07 -3.29 2.02
CA MET A 94 2.30 -3.33 3.46
C MET A 94 1.59 -2.18 4.17
N ALA A 95 1.72 -0.95 3.65
CA ALA A 95 1.02 0.21 4.19
C ALA A 95 -0.50 0.01 4.15
N TYR A 96 -1.05 -0.47 3.04
CA TYR A 96 -2.48 -0.77 2.91
C TYR A 96 -2.93 -1.80 3.96
N LYS A 97 -2.16 -2.88 4.12
CA LYS A 97 -2.46 -3.94 5.08
C LYS A 97 -2.53 -3.42 6.51
N LEU A 98 -1.57 -2.60 6.90
CA LEU A 98 -1.52 -1.99 8.24
C LEU A 98 -2.67 -1.01 8.48
N HIS A 99 -3.04 -0.21 7.48
CA HIS A 99 -4.23 0.63 7.52
C HIS A 99 -5.50 -0.19 7.77
N ARG A 100 -5.67 -1.30 7.04
CA ARG A 100 -6.80 -2.21 7.21
C ARG A 100 -6.82 -2.91 8.56
N GLN A 101 -5.66 -3.22 9.12
CA GLN A 101 -5.52 -3.80 10.46
C GLN A 101 -5.71 -2.76 11.57
N GLY A 102 -5.84 -1.47 11.23
CA GLY A 102 -5.97 -0.39 12.21
C GLY A 102 -4.69 -0.11 12.99
N GLN A 103 -3.53 -0.59 12.50
CA GLN A 103 -2.24 -0.32 13.11
C GLN A 103 -1.70 1.05 12.73
N ILE A 104 -2.07 1.55 11.54
CA ILE A 104 -1.78 2.92 11.14
C ILE A 104 -3.02 3.77 11.34
N MET A 105 -2.86 4.82 12.13
CA MET A 105 -3.87 5.84 12.34
C MET A 105 -3.52 7.09 11.53
N GLU A 106 -4.55 7.81 11.09
CA GLU A 106 -4.36 9.04 10.33
C GLU A 106 -4.68 10.29 11.12
N SER A 107 -3.96 11.35 10.81
CA SER A 107 -4.10 12.67 11.43
C SER A 107 -4.22 13.79 10.38
N ILE A 108 -5.14 13.67 9.42
CA ILE A 108 -5.35 14.70 8.38
C ILE A 108 -5.76 16.04 9.01
N GLY A 109 -4.98 17.10 8.74
CA GLY A 109 -5.24 18.47 9.21
C GLY A 109 -6.20 19.29 8.35
N LYS A 110 -7.14 18.68 7.63
CA LYS A 110 -8.02 19.37 6.66
C LYS A 110 -8.94 20.38 7.33
N ASP A 111 -9.31 20.12 8.58
CA ASP A 111 -9.90 21.10 9.48
C ASP A 111 -8.82 21.54 10.47
N LYS A 112 -8.54 22.85 10.56
CA LYS A 112 -7.51 23.45 11.44
C LYS A 112 -7.75 23.23 12.95
N ALA A 113 -8.63 22.31 13.32
CA ALA A 113 -8.99 21.95 14.67
C ALA A 113 -8.70 20.46 14.89
N VAL A 114 -7.53 20.23 15.49
CA VAL A 114 -7.16 19.07 16.32
C VAL A 114 -6.55 17.88 15.59
N CYS A 115 -5.33 17.59 16.04
CA CYS A 115 -4.57 16.36 15.88
C CYS A 115 -5.29 15.17 16.51
N TYR A 116 -6.41 14.75 15.90
CA TYR A 116 -7.05 13.50 16.24
C TYR A 116 -6.60 12.44 15.26
N GLU A 117 -6.10 11.35 15.83
CA GLU A 117 -5.86 10.10 15.12
C GLU A 117 -7.19 9.38 14.91
N TYR A 118 -7.47 9.00 13.67
CA TYR A 118 -8.61 8.18 13.31
C TYR A 118 -8.17 6.97 12.47
N PRO A 119 -8.83 5.81 12.62
CA PRO A 119 -8.52 4.64 11.81
C PRO A 119 -9.09 4.82 10.40
N SER A 120 -8.27 4.59 9.39
CA SER A 120 -8.68 4.56 7.98
C SER A 120 -8.40 3.17 7.39
N PRO A 121 -9.44 2.39 7.05
CA PRO A 121 -9.24 1.05 6.48
C PRO A 121 -8.75 1.10 5.02
N ILE A 122 -8.98 2.21 4.33
CA ILE A 122 -8.51 2.48 2.98
C ILE A 122 -7.39 3.50 3.07
N ILE A 123 -6.25 3.18 2.46
CA ILE A 123 -5.08 4.06 2.43
C ILE A 123 -5.30 5.29 1.54
N PRO A 124 -4.99 6.51 2.00
CA PRO A 124 -4.95 7.72 1.17
C PRO A 124 -3.59 7.80 0.51
N LYS A 125 -3.50 7.22 -0.68
CA LYS A 125 -2.28 7.10 -1.47
C LYS A 125 -1.61 8.45 -1.69
N GLU A 126 -2.38 9.54 -1.77
CA GLU A 126 -1.85 10.90 -1.96
C GLU A 126 -0.83 11.33 -0.90
N ARG A 127 -0.84 10.75 0.31
CA ARG A 127 0.08 11.10 1.41
C ARG A 127 1.33 10.25 1.48
N TRP A 128 1.31 9.06 0.89
CA TRP A 128 2.39 8.10 1.01
C TRP A 128 3.48 8.39 -0.03
N ARG A 129 4.68 8.66 0.46
CA ARG A 129 5.87 8.89 -0.37
C ARG A 129 6.97 7.95 0.03
N TYR A 130 7.31 7.05 -0.88
CA TYR A 130 8.35 6.07 -0.68
C TYR A 130 9.68 6.62 -1.19
N GLN A 131 10.71 6.50 -0.36
CA GLN A 131 12.08 6.82 -0.73
C GLN A 131 12.93 5.58 -0.50
N MET A 132 13.47 5.04 -1.59
CA MET A 132 14.40 3.93 -1.51
C MET A 132 15.75 4.43 -1.00
N VAL A 133 16.20 3.84 0.10
CA VAL A 133 17.52 4.13 0.69
C VAL A 133 18.65 3.56 -0.16
N ASN A 134 18.40 2.46 -0.87
CA ASN A 134 19.34 1.87 -1.81
C ASN A 134 18.66 1.66 -3.17
N MET A 135 19.11 2.41 -4.19
CA MET A 135 18.56 2.34 -5.55
C MET A 135 19.23 1.27 -6.42
N TYR A 136 20.35 0.72 -6.00
CA TYR A 136 21.05 -0.32 -6.74
C TYR A 136 21.06 -1.60 -5.92
N PRO A 137 20.69 -2.75 -6.50
CA PRO A 137 20.88 -4.00 -5.81
C PRO A 137 22.38 -4.18 -5.54
N ASP A 138 22.74 -4.52 -4.30
CA ASP A 138 24.12 -4.90 -3.99
C ASP A 138 24.44 -6.15 -4.83
N SER A 139 25.39 -6.00 -5.75
CA SER A 139 25.93 -7.12 -6.50
C SER A 139 26.83 -7.90 -5.57
N GLY A 140 26.28 -8.95 -4.94
CA GLY A 140 27.09 -10.00 -4.32
C GLY A 140 28.04 -10.63 -5.33
#